data_AF-A0A9N9T980-F1
#
_entry.id   AF-A0A9N9T980-F1
#
_cell.length_a   1.000
_cell.length_b   1.000
_cell.length_c   1.000
_cell.angle_alpha   90.00
_cell.angle_beta   90.00
_cell.angle_gamma   90.00
#
_symmetry.space_group_name_H-M   'P 1'
#
loop_
_entity.id
_entity.type
_entity.pdbx_description
1 polymer ?
#
loop_
_entity_poly.entity_id
_entity_poly.type
_entity_poly.pdbx_seq_one_letter_code
_entity_poly.pdbx_strand_id
1 'polypeptide(L)'
;MYHQTVVNFDEMTWFPKKISEIDLAQNVLMYGSELDADHPGFKDPVYRKRREQFYQIAMKYKYGDPIPKVKYTPEEIKTWGTVFRELQKLYEKHACREYLENWPQLVKYCGYREDNIPQLQDVSVFLKRKTGFSLRPVGGYLSARDFLAGLAFRVFHCTQYIRHSTDPFYTPEPDCCHELLGHMPLLANPSFAQFSQELGLASLGACQEDIDKLATLYFFTVEFGLAKQDGELKVYGAGLLSSVAELKHAIEAKDNVKRFDPDLTCQQECIITDYQLGYWYTDSFEEAKEKMRTFAEQIKRPFGIRYNPYTQTVEVLSNEKKITALVSELRGDLCIVNSALKKISARDSTLDVNRITKLLQGGLVTDNNEEHGNLELTNDELGKNKE
;
A
#
# COMPACT_ATOMS: atom_id res chain seq x y z
N MET A 1 -15.48 13.97 -38.32
CA MET A 1 -15.47 12.52 -38.04
C MET A 1 -14.61 12.29 -36.82
N TYR A 2 -15.21 12.15 -35.64
CA TYR A 2 -14.46 11.77 -34.44
C TYR A 2 -14.11 10.29 -34.57
N HIS A 3 -12.82 9.99 -34.78
CA HIS A 3 -12.32 8.63 -34.58
C HIS A 3 -12.45 8.33 -33.09
N GLN A 4 -13.51 7.61 -32.71
CA GLN A 4 -13.52 6.90 -31.42
C GLN A 4 -12.47 5.80 -31.54
N THR A 5 -11.26 6.08 -31.07
CA THR A 5 -10.28 5.04 -30.76
C THR A 5 -10.88 4.18 -29.66
N VAL A 6 -11.59 3.12 -30.04
CA VAL A 6 -12.05 2.10 -29.10
C VAL A 6 -10.78 1.45 -28.56
N VAL A 7 -10.52 1.64 -27.26
CA VAL A 7 -9.40 0.98 -26.58
C VAL A 7 -9.55 -0.54 -26.79
N ASN A 8 -8.58 -1.14 -27.49
CA ASN A 8 -8.54 -2.58 -27.68
C ASN A 8 -8.03 -3.24 -26.39
N PHE A 9 -8.95 -3.73 -25.56
CA PHE A 9 -8.61 -4.40 -24.30
C PHE A 9 -8.01 -5.80 -24.50
N ASP A 10 -8.12 -6.39 -25.69
CA ASP A 10 -7.67 -7.76 -25.95
C ASP A 10 -6.12 -7.85 -26.08
N GLU A 11 -5.46 -6.73 -26.40
CA GLU A 11 -4.00 -6.62 -26.47
C GLU A 11 -3.36 -6.19 -25.14
N MET A 12 -4.17 -5.86 -24.13
CA MET A 12 -3.67 -5.39 -22.84
C MET A 12 -3.46 -6.55 -21.86
N THR A 13 -2.46 -6.38 -20.99
CA THR A 13 -2.27 -7.30 -19.87
C THR A 13 -3.54 -7.35 -19.01
N TRP A 14 -4.04 -8.56 -18.78
CA TRP A 14 -5.20 -8.79 -17.94
C TRP A 14 -4.98 -8.23 -16.53
N PHE A 15 -6.06 -7.71 -15.92
CA PHE A 15 -6.10 -7.30 -14.53
C PHE A 15 -7.51 -7.51 -13.96
N PRO A 16 -7.65 -7.78 -12.64
CA PRO A 16 -8.94 -8.00 -12.02
C PRO A 16 -9.79 -6.72 -12.02
N LYS A 17 -11.06 -6.85 -12.40
CA LYS A 17 -12.08 -5.79 -12.37
C LYS A 17 -13.08 -5.98 -11.22
N LYS A 18 -13.13 -7.18 -10.64
CA LYS A 18 -13.95 -7.51 -9.47
C LYS A 18 -13.08 -8.14 -8.40
N ILE A 19 -13.38 -7.89 -7.12
CA ILE A 19 -12.63 -8.49 -6.01
C ILE A 19 -12.56 -10.03 -6.05
N SER A 20 -13.61 -10.69 -6.56
CA SER A 20 -13.63 -12.16 -6.72
C SER A 20 -12.59 -12.66 -7.74
N GLU A 21 -12.18 -11.83 -8.69
CA GLU A 21 -11.19 -12.20 -9.72
C GLU A 21 -9.77 -12.23 -9.18
N ILE A 22 -9.52 -11.78 -7.93
CA ILE A 22 -8.23 -11.97 -7.24
C ILE A 22 -7.93 -13.46 -7.05
N ASP A 23 -8.94 -14.35 -7.09
CA ASP A 23 -8.75 -15.80 -7.14
C ASP A 23 -7.93 -16.28 -8.34
N LEU A 24 -7.84 -15.47 -9.41
CA LEU A 24 -7.06 -15.74 -10.61
C LEU A 24 -5.64 -15.14 -10.54
N ALA A 25 -5.40 -14.19 -9.63
CA ALA A 25 -4.14 -13.49 -9.45
C ALA A 25 -3.36 -14.08 -8.25
N GLN A 26 -2.92 -15.34 -8.38
CA GLN A 26 -2.28 -16.11 -7.31
C GLN A 26 -1.00 -16.82 -7.79
N ASN A 27 -0.24 -16.21 -8.72
CA ASN A 27 0.98 -16.81 -9.23
C ASN A 27 2.09 -16.75 -8.16
N VAL A 28 2.28 -17.86 -7.45
CA VAL A 28 3.35 -18.05 -6.45
C VAL A 28 4.66 -18.40 -7.17
N LEU A 29 5.68 -17.59 -6.96
CA LEU A 29 7.00 -17.70 -7.60
C LEU A 29 8.01 -18.47 -6.73
N MET A 30 8.00 -18.24 -5.41
CA MET A 30 9.01 -18.77 -4.48
C MET A 30 8.38 -19.15 -3.15
N TYR A 31 9.08 -19.99 -2.38
CA TYR A 31 8.74 -20.34 -1.00
C TYR A 31 7.31 -20.89 -0.84
N GLY A 32 6.84 -21.63 -1.84
CA GLY A 32 5.59 -22.39 -1.78
C GLY A 32 5.73 -23.58 -0.83
N SER A 33 5.63 -24.79 -1.37
CA SER A 33 5.92 -26.02 -0.62
C SER A 33 7.43 -26.33 -0.52
N GLU A 34 8.24 -25.72 -1.38
CA GLU A 34 9.68 -25.94 -1.47
C GLU A 34 10.44 -24.81 -0.79
N LEU A 35 11.57 -25.18 -0.17
CA LEU A 35 12.46 -24.27 0.56
C LEU A 35 13.81 -24.24 -0.15
N ASP A 36 14.46 -23.09 -0.15
CA ASP A 36 15.82 -22.94 -0.66
C ASP A 36 16.83 -23.70 0.20
N ALA A 37 17.98 -24.05 -0.40
CA ALA A 37 18.98 -24.90 0.24
C ALA A 37 19.62 -24.29 1.50
N ASP A 38 19.66 -22.96 1.58
CA ASP A 38 20.16 -22.16 2.69
C ASP A 38 19.08 -21.82 3.74
N HIS A 39 17.82 -22.18 3.49
CA HIS A 39 16.73 -21.96 4.42
C HIS A 39 16.93 -22.81 5.71
N PRO A 40 16.76 -22.25 6.92
CA PRO A 40 17.02 -22.98 8.18
C PRO A 40 16.23 -24.28 8.32
N GLY A 41 15.01 -24.31 7.79
CA GLY A 41 14.14 -25.50 7.75
C GLY A 41 14.34 -26.45 6.58
N PHE A 42 15.32 -26.25 5.69
CA PHE A 42 15.49 -27.05 4.46
C PHE A 42 15.66 -28.56 4.73
N LYS A 43 16.40 -28.89 5.79
CA LYS A 43 16.67 -30.28 6.20
C LYS A 43 15.72 -30.80 7.29
N ASP A 44 14.76 -29.98 7.73
CA ASP A 44 13.79 -30.38 8.76
C ASP A 44 12.52 -30.95 8.09
N PRO A 45 12.29 -32.27 8.12
CA PRO A 45 11.13 -32.90 7.50
C PRO A 45 9.82 -32.55 8.23
N VAL A 46 9.86 -32.24 9.52
CA VAL A 46 8.69 -31.85 10.31
C VAL A 46 8.26 -30.45 9.91
N TYR A 47 9.20 -29.51 9.83
CA TYR A 47 8.94 -28.15 9.36
C TYR A 47 8.43 -28.12 7.91
N ARG A 48 9.05 -28.89 7.00
CA ARG A 48 8.58 -28.98 5.59
C ARG A 48 7.15 -29.51 5.48
N LYS A 49 6.83 -30.57 6.23
CA LYS A 49 5.46 -31.08 6.29
C LYS A 49 4.49 -30.06 6.86
N ARG A 50 4.93 -29.25 7.82
CA ARG A 50 4.15 -28.16 8.39
C ARG A 50 3.92 -27.03 7.38
N ARG A 51 4.91 -26.64 6.59
CA ARG A 51 4.80 -25.67 5.48
C ARG A 51 3.80 -26.12 4.41
N GLU A 52 3.85 -27.39 4.02
CA GLU A 52 2.88 -27.96 3.08
C GLU A 52 1.43 -27.80 3.57
N GLN A 53 1.17 -27.97 4.88
CA GLN A 53 -0.18 -27.74 5.43
C GLN A 53 -0.65 -26.30 5.24
N PHE A 54 0.22 -25.32 5.46
CA PHE A 54 -0.09 -23.90 5.24
C PHE A 54 -0.33 -23.59 3.77
N TYR A 55 0.52 -24.12 2.88
CA TYR A 55 0.35 -23.99 1.43
C TYR A 55 -1.02 -24.52 0.98
N GLN A 56 -1.42 -25.70 1.46
CA GLN A 56 -2.72 -26.29 1.15
C GLN A 56 -3.91 -25.48 1.67
N ILE A 57 -3.77 -24.79 2.82
CA ILE A 57 -4.81 -23.86 3.30
C ILE A 57 -4.98 -22.70 2.32
N ALA A 58 -3.87 -22.08 1.90
CA ALA A 58 -3.89 -20.96 0.96
C ALA A 58 -4.47 -21.34 -0.41
N MET A 59 -4.07 -22.50 -0.96
CA MET A 59 -4.54 -22.97 -2.28
C MET A 59 -6.03 -23.32 -2.32
N LYS A 60 -6.60 -23.73 -1.18
CA LYS A 60 -8.02 -24.06 -1.07
C LYS A 60 -8.91 -22.84 -0.85
N TYR A 61 -8.35 -21.72 -0.38
CA TYR A 61 -9.11 -20.52 -0.11
C TYR A 61 -9.69 -19.91 -1.39
N LYS A 62 -10.96 -19.54 -1.34
CA LYS A 62 -11.66 -18.77 -2.38
C LYS A 62 -12.24 -17.50 -1.81
N TYR A 63 -12.38 -16.49 -2.67
CA TYR A 63 -12.99 -15.23 -2.27
C TYR A 63 -14.40 -15.48 -1.69
N GLY A 64 -14.65 -14.92 -0.52
CA GLY A 64 -15.93 -15.03 0.19
C GLY A 64 -15.91 -16.05 1.33
N ASP A 65 -14.97 -16.99 1.32
CA ASP A 65 -14.81 -17.95 2.42
C ASP A 65 -14.24 -17.27 3.68
N PRO A 66 -14.60 -17.72 4.89
CA PRO A 66 -13.86 -17.35 6.08
C PRO A 66 -12.45 -17.94 6.02
N ILE A 67 -11.43 -17.16 6.39
CA ILE A 67 -10.05 -17.62 6.43
C ILE A 67 -9.92 -18.75 7.46
N PRO A 68 -9.43 -19.94 7.08
CA PRO A 68 -9.33 -21.07 7.98
C PRO A 68 -8.43 -20.78 9.20
N LYS A 69 -8.93 -21.13 10.39
CA LYS A 69 -8.14 -21.02 11.62
C LYS A 69 -7.05 -22.08 11.66
N VAL A 70 -5.88 -21.69 12.14
CA VAL A 70 -4.73 -22.58 12.33
C VAL A 70 -4.53 -22.84 13.81
N LYS A 71 -4.42 -24.12 14.16
CA LYS A 71 -3.89 -24.53 15.46
C LYS A 71 -2.37 -24.52 15.41
N TYR A 72 -1.77 -23.45 15.93
CA TYR A 72 -0.32 -23.34 16.06
C TYR A 72 0.22 -24.29 17.14
N THR A 73 1.42 -24.84 16.94
CA THR A 73 2.07 -25.72 17.91
C THR A 73 2.69 -24.91 19.06
N PRO A 74 3.01 -25.54 20.20
CA PRO A 74 3.70 -24.86 21.29
C PRO A 74 5.06 -24.26 20.88
N GLU A 75 5.77 -24.91 19.95
CA GLU A 75 7.04 -24.40 19.42
C GLU A 75 6.83 -23.14 18.57
N GLU A 76 5.83 -23.17 17.68
CA GLU A 76 5.46 -22.00 16.86
C GLU A 76 5.08 -20.81 17.75
N ILE A 77 4.25 -21.03 18.77
CA ILE A 77 3.86 -19.97 19.72
C ILE A 77 5.09 -19.44 20.49
N LYS A 78 6.04 -20.30 20.85
CA LYS A 78 7.28 -19.88 21.52
C LYS A 78 8.17 -19.03 20.60
N THR A 79 8.30 -19.39 19.32
CA THR A 79 9.02 -18.61 18.31
C THR A 79 8.40 -17.22 18.19
N TRP A 80 7.07 -17.14 18.01
CA TRP A 80 6.32 -15.89 17.97
C TRP A 80 6.57 -15.03 19.21
N GLY A 81 6.40 -15.61 20.40
CA GLY A 81 6.57 -14.88 21.67
C GLY A 81 7.97 -14.30 21.84
N THR A 82 8.99 -14.97 21.30
CA THR A 82 10.37 -14.49 21.30
C THR A 82 10.54 -13.25 20.43
N VAL A 83 10.01 -13.26 19.21
CA VAL A 83 10.03 -12.10 18.30
C VAL A 83 9.20 -10.94 18.85
N PHE A 84 7.99 -11.26 19.31
CA PHE A 84 7.04 -10.30 19.88
C PHE A 84 7.64 -9.48 21.03
N ARG A 85 8.27 -10.14 22.02
CA ARG A 85 8.86 -9.46 23.18
C ARG A 85 9.97 -8.50 22.81
N GLU A 86 10.85 -8.88 21.90
CA GLU A 86 12.01 -8.04 21.55
C GLU A 86 11.58 -6.84 20.71
N LEU A 87 10.69 -7.03 19.74
CA LEU A 87 10.17 -5.93 18.93
C LEU A 87 9.32 -4.95 19.75
N GLN A 88 8.53 -5.44 20.71
CA GLN A 88 7.71 -4.57 21.55
C GLN A 88 8.54 -3.52 22.31
N LYS A 89 9.74 -3.90 22.79
CA LYS A 89 10.69 -2.97 23.45
C LYS A 89 11.20 -1.89 22.49
N LEU A 90 11.27 -2.19 21.20
CA LEU A 90 11.77 -1.29 20.16
C LEU A 90 10.67 -0.35 19.66
N TYR A 91 9.43 -0.83 19.57
CA TYR A 91 8.31 -0.03 19.06
C TYR A 91 8.09 1.26 19.84
N GLU A 92 8.15 1.20 21.17
CA GLU A 92 7.93 2.38 22.04
C GLU A 92 8.87 3.55 21.72
N LYS A 93 10.07 3.25 21.19
CA LYS A 93 11.09 4.26 20.88
C LYS A 93 11.10 4.66 19.42
N HIS A 94 10.84 3.69 18.54
CA HIS A 94 11.22 3.79 17.14
C HIS A 94 10.06 3.69 16.16
N ALA A 95 8.93 3.07 16.53
CA ALA A 95 7.78 2.99 15.62
C ALA A 95 7.12 4.36 15.46
N CYS A 96 6.52 4.60 14.29
CA CYS A 96 5.75 5.80 14.04
C CYS A 96 4.48 5.86 14.90
N ARG A 97 3.95 7.07 15.07
CA ARG A 97 2.74 7.32 15.87
C ARG A 97 1.56 6.46 15.43
N GLU A 98 1.32 6.33 14.13
CA GLU A 98 0.19 5.58 13.56
C GLU A 98 0.26 4.08 13.91
N TYR A 99 1.47 3.51 13.99
CA TYR A 99 1.68 2.16 14.50
C TYR A 99 1.21 2.05 15.95
N LEU A 100 1.72 2.95 16.80
CA LEU A 100 1.48 2.94 18.24
C LEU A 100 0.02 3.25 18.62
N GLU A 101 -0.69 4.03 17.81
CA GLU A 101 -2.14 4.29 17.98
C GLU A 101 -2.99 3.03 17.73
N ASN A 102 -2.58 2.19 16.78
CA ASN A 102 -3.32 0.99 16.40
C ASN A 102 -2.92 -0.25 17.21
N TRP A 103 -1.68 -0.31 17.69
CA TRP A 103 -1.13 -1.46 18.41
C TRP A 103 -1.98 -1.92 19.61
N PRO A 104 -2.40 -1.04 20.55
CA PRO A 104 -3.25 -1.46 21.67
C PRO A 104 -4.59 -2.06 21.25
N GLN A 105 -5.11 -1.67 20.08
CA GLN A 105 -6.37 -2.17 19.56
C GLN A 105 -6.20 -3.58 18.98
N LEU A 106 -5.08 -3.87 18.32
CA LEU A 106 -4.74 -5.22 17.86
C LEU A 106 -4.53 -6.18 19.05
N VAL A 107 -3.86 -5.72 20.11
CA VAL A 107 -3.74 -6.47 21.38
C VAL A 107 -5.12 -6.79 21.95
N LYS A 108 -5.99 -5.79 22.03
CA LYS A 108 -7.31 -5.92 22.65
C LYS A 108 -8.30 -6.76 21.85
N TYR A 109 -8.37 -6.57 20.53
CA TYR A 109 -9.43 -7.12 19.69
C TYR A 109 -9.00 -8.29 18.79
N CYS A 110 -7.70 -8.43 18.52
CA CYS A 110 -7.17 -9.47 17.64
C CYS A 110 -6.27 -10.49 18.37
N GLY A 111 -6.09 -10.33 19.68
CA GLY A 111 -5.36 -11.29 20.50
C GLY A 111 -3.84 -11.26 20.33
N TYR A 112 -3.27 -10.10 19.98
CA TYR A 112 -1.81 -9.94 19.91
C TYR A 112 -1.21 -10.03 21.32
N ARG A 113 -0.61 -11.17 21.63
CA ARG A 113 0.06 -11.45 22.91
C ARG A 113 1.25 -12.36 22.66
N GLU A 114 2.24 -12.34 23.55
CA GLU A 114 3.41 -13.21 23.42
C GLU A 114 3.08 -14.72 23.45
N ASP A 115 1.95 -15.10 24.05
CA ASP A 115 1.50 -16.48 24.22
C ASP A 115 0.47 -16.91 23.17
N ASN A 116 0.18 -16.06 22.17
CA ASN A 116 -0.86 -16.31 21.19
C ASN A 116 -0.57 -15.66 19.84
N ILE A 117 -0.47 -16.48 18.79
CA ILE A 117 -0.39 -16.02 17.40
C ILE A 117 -1.81 -15.62 16.94
N PRO A 118 -2.02 -14.35 16.52
CA PRO A 118 -3.30 -13.89 15.98
C PRO A 118 -3.79 -14.71 14.78
N GLN A 119 -5.10 -14.92 14.67
CA GLN A 119 -5.70 -15.60 13.53
C GLN A 119 -6.03 -14.59 12.42
N LEU A 120 -5.68 -14.90 11.17
CA LEU A 120 -5.90 -13.99 10.04
C LEU A 120 -7.37 -13.57 9.89
N GLN A 121 -8.32 -14.47 10.16
CA GLN A 121 -9.75 -14.13 10.07
C GLN A 121 -10.14 -12.99 11.03
N ASP A 122 -9.63 -13.03 12.26
CA ASP A 122 -9.97 -12.03 13.28
C ASP A 122 -9.34 -10.67 12.91
N VAL A 123 -8.09 -10.69 12.41
CA VAL A 123 -7.40 -9.49 11.91
C VAL A 123 -8.06 -8.93 10.65
N SER A 124 -8.45 -9.78 9.70
CA SER A 124 -9.16 -9.39 8.47
C SER A 124 -10.48 -8.68 8.79
N VAL A 125 -11.25 -9.19 9.75
CA VAL A 125 -12.49 -8.54 10.22
C VAL A 125 -12.19 -7.19 10.88
N PHE A 126 -11.13 -7.10 11.67
CA PHE A 126 -10.71 -5.85 12.30
C PHE A 126 -10.32 -4.78 11.26
N LEU A 127 -9.43 -5.13 10.33
CA LEU A 127 -8.99 -4.22 9.25
C LEU A 127 -10.17 -3.79 8.37
N LYS A 128 -11.09 -4.71 8.07
CA LYS A 128 -12.25 -4.39 7.22
C LYS A 128 -13.14 -3.32 7.85
N ARG A 129 -13.27 -3.34 9.18
CA ARG A 129 -14.01 -2.30 9.93
C ARG A 129 -13.24 -0.99 10.04
N LYS A 130 -11.90 -1.04 10.10
CA LYS A 130 -11.05 0.14 10.29
C LYS A 130 -10.82 0.92 9.00
N THR A 131 -10.43 0.22 7.95
CA THR A 131 -9.93 0.82 6.70
C THR A 131 -10.47 0.11 5.48
N GLY A 132 -11.38 -0.87 5.62
CA GLY A 132 -11.86 -1.66 4.49
C GLY A 132 -10.83 -2.68 3.96
N PHE A 133 -9.63 -2.74 4.53
CA PHE A 133 -8.66 -3.78 4.19
C PHE A 133 -9.12 -5.16 4.66
N SER A 134 -8.76 -6.19 3.91
CA SER A 134 -9.01 -7.58 4.28
C SER A 134 -7.80 -8.43 3.93
N LEU A 135 -7.69 -9.59 4.58
CA LEU A 135 -6.58 -10.50 4.37
C LEU A 135 -6.99 -11.67 3.48
N ARG A 136 -6.02 -12.21 2.75
CA ARG A 136 -6.14 -13.44 1.99
C ARG A 136 -4.94 -14.34 2.31
N PRO A 137 -5.14 -15.60 2.74
CA PRO A 137 -4.02 -16.50 2.97
C PRO A 137 -3.27 -16.76 1.65
N VAL A 138 -1.94 -16.64 1.69
CA VAL A 138 -1.08 -16.91 0.54
C VAL A 138 -0.03 -17.96 0.88
N GLY A 139 0.29 -18.81 -0.11
CA GLY A 139 1.15 -19.98 0.08
C GLY A 139 2.64 -19.69 -0.02
N GLY A 140 3.03 -18.50 -0.47
CA GLY A 140 4.42 -18.12 -0.74
C GLY A 140 4.51 -16.74 -1.39
N TYR A 141 5.66 -16.45 -2.00
CA TYR A 141 5.94 -15.14 -2.62
C TYR A 141 5.20 -15.01 -3.95
N LEU A 142 4.30 -14.04 -4.07
CA LEU A 142 3.58 -13.79 -5.32
C LEU A 142 4.41 -12.99 -6.32
N SER A 143 4.03 -13.06 -7.60
CA SER A 143 4.49 -12.06 -8.56
C SER A 143 4.09 -10.65 -8.10
N ALA A 144 4.95 -9.65 -8.34
CA ALA A 144 4.69 -8.26 -7.95
C ALA A 144 3.35 -7.77 -8.52
N ARG A 145 3.03 -8.16 -9.76
CA ARG A 145 1.76 -7.83 -10.42
C ARG A 145 0.55 -8.33 -9.65
N ASP A 146 0.56 -9.59 -9.21
CA ASP A 146 -0.56 -10.20 -8.50
C ASP A 146 -0.71 -9.66 -7.08
N PHE A 147 0.41 -9.44 -6.39
CA PHE A 147 0.41 -8.85 -5.06
C PHE A 147 -0.14 -7.42 -5.09
N LEU A 148 0.39 -6.57 -5.97
CA LEU A 148 -0.09 -5.19 -6.14
C LEU A 148 -1.56 -5.15 -6.59
N ALA A 149 -2.00 -6.08 -7.46
CA ALA A 149 -3.40 -6.17 -7.84
C ALA A 149 -4.31 -6.43 -6.63
N GLY A 150 -3.86 -7.19 -5.63
CA GLY A 150 -4.57 -7.36 -4.35
C GLY A 150 -4.77 -6.03 -3.62
N LEU A 151 -3.70 -5.24 -3.49
CA LEU A 151 -3.73 -3.94 -2.81
C LEU A 151 -4.75 -2.97 -3.44
N ALA A 152 -4.95 -3.05 -4.76
CA ALA A 152 -5.93 -2.23 -5.48
C ALA A 152 -7.37 -2.42 -4.95
N PHE A 153 -7.67 -3.62 -4.43
CA PHE A 153 -8.96 -3.99 -3.83
C PHE A 153 -8.95 -3.93 -2.30
N ARG A 154 -7.90 -3.35 -1.69
CA ARG A 154 -7.64 -3.42 -0.25
C ARG A 154 -7.59 -4.87 0.26
N VAL A 155 -6.98 -5.75 -0.51
CA VAL A 155 -6.69 -7.13 -0.12
C VAL A 155 -5.20 -7.27 0.07
N PHE A 156 -4.78 -7.63 1.28
CA PHE A 156 -3.39 -7.94 1.57
C PHE A 156 -3.22 -9.46 1.61
N HIS A 157 -2.34 -10.00 0.75
CA HIS A 157 -1.98 -11.41 0.74
C HIS A 157 -1.02 -11.69 1.88
N CYS A 158 -1.41 -12.57 2.80
CA CYS A 158 -0.77 -12.74 4.10
C CYS A 158 -0.40 -14.21 4.30
N THR A 159 0.85 -14.50 4.64
CA THR A 159 1.27 -15.87 4.98
C THR A 159 0.74 -16.28 6.36
N GLN A 160 0.58 -17.59 6.56
CA GLN A 160 0.14 -18.18 7.84
C GLN A 160 1.22 -18.99 8.54
N TYR A 161 2.24 -19.41 7.81
CA TYR A 161 3.36 -20.16 8.36
C TYR A 161 4.25 -19.24 9.21
N ILE A 162 5.00 -19.83 10.13
CA ILE A 162 5.94 -19.12 10.99
C ILE A 162 7.36 -19.55 10.64
N ARG A 163 8.31 -18.62 10.78
CA ARG A 163 9.74 -18.87 10.60
C ARG A 163 10.24 -20.03 11.47
N HIS A 164 11.36 -20.61 11.07
CA HIS A 164 11.99 -21.72 11.76
C HIS A 164 12.46 -21.33 13.18
N SER A 165 12.32 -22.24 14.15
CA SER A 165 12.58 -21.95 15.57
C SER A 165 14.06 -21.81 15.93
N THR A 166 14.98 -22.27 15.07
CA THR A 166 16.44 -22.21 15.33
C THR A 166 17.00 -20.80 15.29
N ASP A 167 16.40 -19.92 14.51
CA ASP A 167 16.77 -18.50 14.46
C ASP A 167 15.52 -17.62 14.36
N PRO A 168 14.86 -17.31 15.49
CA PRO A 168 13.64 -16.50 15.50
C PRO A 168 13.86 -15.05 15.00
N PHE A 169 15.09 -14.53 15.04
CA PHE A 169 15.36 -13.13 14.70
C PHE A 169 15.70 -12.91 13.23
N TYR A 170 15.81 -13.98 12.44
CA TYR A 170 16.09 -13.93 11.01
C TYR A 170 15.05 -14.74 10.23
N THR A 171 14.64 -14.22 9.07
CA THR A 171 13.91 -15.01 8.07
C THR A 171 14.13 -14.40 6.69
N PRO A 172 14.40 -15.22 5.65
CA PRO A 172 14.53 -14.74 4.27
C PRO A 172 13.17 -14.58 3.57
N GLU A 173 12.10 -15.05 4.20
CA GLU A 173 10.74 -15.08 3.64
C GLU A 173 9.76 -14.34 4.57
N PRO A 174 8.72 -13.69 4.02
CA PRO A 174 7.72 -13.02 4.84
C PRO A 174 6.83 -14.04 5.55
N ASP A 175 7.21 -14.44 6.77
CA ASP A 175 6.41 -15.31 7.64
C ASP A 175 5.29 -14.54 8.37
N CYS A 176 4.39 -15.23 9.07
CA CYS A 176 3.27 -14.58 9.75
C CYS A 176 3.70 -13.61 10.86
N CYS A 177 4.92 -13.74 11.43
CA CYS A 177 5.47 -12.73 12.30
C CYS A 177 5.67 -11.41 11.55
N HIS A 178 6.28 -11.47 10.36
CA HIS A 178 6.44 -10.31 9.48
C HIS A 178 5.10 -9.65 9.14
N GLU A 179 4.13 -10.44 8.70
CA GLU A 179 2.83 -9.90 8.29
C GLU A 179 2.09 -9.23 9.45
N LEU A 180 1.96 -9.95 10.57
CA LEU A 180 1.14 -9.52 11.69
C LEU A 180 1.78 -8.35 12.44
N LEU A 181 3.09 -8.40 12.67
CA LEU A 181 3.81 -7.39 13.46
C LEU A 181 4.23 -6.18 12.62
N GLY A 182 4.54 -6.37 11.35
CA GLY A 182 4.98 -5.32 10.44
C GLY A 182 3.81 -4.57 9.80
N HIS A 183 2.98 -5.28 9.03
CA HIS A 183 1.99 -4.66 8.13
C HIS A 183 0.69 -4.25 8.83
N MET A 184 0.11 -5.14 9.64
CA MET A 184 -1.26 -4.97 10.15
C MET A 184 -1.51 -3.67 10.93
N PRO A 185 -0.60 -3.21 11.81
CA PRO A 185 -0.80 -1.96 12.55
C PRO A 185 -0.91 -0.73 11.63
N LEU A 186 -0.19 -0.73 10.51
CA LEU A 186 -0.19 0.36 9.53
C LEU A 186 -1.38 0.25 8.58
N LEU A 187 -1.78 -0.96 8.16
CA LEU A 187 -3.01 -1.15 7.38
C LEU A 187 -4.29 -0.77 8.14
N ALA A 188 -4.23 -0.65 9.47
CA ALA A 188 -5.31 -0.11 10.29
C ALA A 188 -5.38 1.43 10.29
N ASN A 189 -4.39 2.12 9.74
CA ASN A 189 -4.40 3.57 9.55
C ASN A 189 -5.04 3.94 8.18
N PRO A 190 -6.05 4.84 8.14
CA PRO A 190 -6.74 5.18 6.89
C PRO A 190 -5.85 5.79 5.80
N SER A 191 -4.90 6.66 6.17
CA SER A 191 -4.01 7.31 5.20
C SER A 191 -3.01 6.32 4.61
N PHE A 192 -2.45 5.45 5.44
CA PHE A 192 -1.56 4.39 4.98
C PHE A 192 -2.30 3.36 4.11
N ALA A 193 -3.50 2.94 4.52
CA ALA A 193 -4.33 2.05 3.71
C ALA A 193 -4.65 2.65 2.33
N GLN A 194 -4.94 3.96 2.26
CA GLN A 194 -5.11 4.63 0.97
C GLN A 194 -3.82 4.63 0.16
N PHE A 195 -2.68 4.96 0.77
CA PHE A 195 -1.37 4.93 0.11
C PHE A 195 -1.05 3.55 -0.48
N SER A 196 -1.23 2.47 0.29
CA SER A 196 -1.06 1.10 -0.20
C SER A 196 -2.01 0.77 -1.35
N GLN A 197 -3.25 1.27 -1.30
CA GLN A 197 -4.20 1.09 -2.41
C GLN A 197 -3.81 1.88 -3.67
N GLU A 198 -3.23 3.07 -3.56
CA GLU A 198 -2.76 3.84 -4.72
C GLU A 198 -1.69 3.06 -5.51
N LEU A 199 -0.73 2.44 -4.81
CA LEU A 199 0.26 1.54 -5.42
C LEU A 199 -0.42 0.40 -6.21
N GLY A 200 -1.45 -0.21 -5.62
CA GLY A 200 -2.22 -1.26 -6.26
C GLY A 200 -3.02 -0.76 -7.48
N LEU A 201 -3.67 0.39 -7.39
CA LEU A 201 -4.45 0.95 -8.50
C LEU A 201 -3.57 1.42 -9.66
N ALA A 202 -2.35 1.89 -9.36
CA ALA A 202 -1.34 2.25 -10.35
C ALA A 202 -0.87 1.03 -11.16
N SER A 203 -0.81 -0.15 -10.53
CA SER A 203 -0.32 -1.38 -11.17
C SER A 203 -1.29 -2.00 -12.19
N LEU A 204 -2.60 -1.73 -12.05
CA LEU A 204 -3.62 -2.35 -12.89
C LEU A 204 -3.50 -1.90 -14.36
N GLY A 205 -3.22 -2.87 -15.23
CA GLY A 205 -3.02 -2.66 -16.66
C GLY A 205 -1.67 -2.03 -17.04
N ALA A 206 -0.75 -1.88 -16.09
CA ALA A 206 0.60 -1.34 -16.34
C ALA A 206 1.50 -2.38 -17.06
N CYS A 207 2.47 -1.91 -17.84
CA CYS A 207 3.48 -2.78 -18.45
C CYS A 207 4.43 -3.38 -17.39
N GLN A 208 5.27 -4.34 -17.76
CA GLN A 208 6.16 -4.99 -16.78
C GLN A 208 7.17 -4.01 -16.16
N GLU A 209 7.74 -3.10 -16.96
CA GLU A 209 8.69 -2.10 -16.47
C GLU A 209 8.07 -1.21 -15.38
N ASP A 210 6.82 -0.79 -15.55
CA ASP A 210 6.11 0.02 -14.55
C ASP A 210 5.74 -0.81 -13.30
N ILE A 211 5.45 -2.11 -13.46
CA ILE A 211 5.28 -3.01 -12.31
C ILE A 211 6.57 -3.11 -11.50
N ASP A 212 7.71 -3.25 -12.16
CA ASP A 212 9.01 -3.37 -11.48
C ASP A 212 9.32 -2.08 -10.70
N LYS A 213 9.09 -0.91 -11.31
CA LYS A 213 9.19 0.39 -10.62
C LYS A 213 8.26 0.47 -9.40
N LEU A 214 6.99 0.08 -9.55
CA LEU A 214 6.02 0.09 -8.45
C LEU A 214 6.40 -0.88 -7.33
N ALA A 215 6.99 -2.04 -7.66
CA ALA A 215 7.50 -2.99 -6.69
C ALA A 215 8.65 -2.40 -5.88
N THR A 216 9.59 -1.71 -6.54
CA THR A 216 10.68 -0.98 -5.87
C THR A 216 10.14 0.13 -4.97
N LEU A 217 9.13 0.88 -5.43
CA LEU A 217 8.48 1.90 -4.61
C LEU A 217 7.77 1.31 -3.40
N TYR A 218 7.06 0.19 -3.56
CA TYR A 218 6.47 -0.56 -2.45
C TYR A 218 7.56 -1.00 -1.45
N PHE A 219 8.67 -1.53 -1.94
CA PHE A 219 9.78 -2.00 -1.10
C PHE A 219 10.38 -0.86 -0.25
N PHE A 220 10.75 0.26 -0.86
CA PHE A 220 11.36 1.39 -0.12
C PHE A 220 10.37 2.28 0.63
N THR A 221 9.08 1.93 0.62
CA THR A 221 8.06 2.59 1.42
C THR A 221 7.39 1.62 2.38
N VAL A 222 6.52 0.74 1.90
CA VAL A 222 5.74 -0.19 2.72
C VAL A 222 6.63 -1.18 3.47
N GLU A 223 7.75 -1.64 2.90
CA GLU A 223 8.66 -2.60 3.57
C GLU A 223 9.76 -1.91 4.40
N PHE A 224 10.42 -0.88 3.86
CA PHE A 224 11.61 -0.27 4.48
C PHE A 224 11.53 1.26 4.64
N GLY A 225 10.32 1.82 4.68
CA GLY A 225 10.11 3.26 4.79
C GLY A 225 10.22 3.83 6.21
N LEU A 226 10.61 5.11 6.27
CA LEU A 226 10.73 5.92 7.49
C LEU A 226 9.77 7.13 7.47
N ALA A 227 9.28 7.54 8.63
CA ALA A 227 8.47 8.74 8.80
C ALA A 227 9.27 9.79 9.57
N LYS A 228 9.20 11.05 9.16
CA LYS A 228 9.76 12.17 9.94
C LYS A 228 8.64 12.82 10.76
N GLN A 229 8.64 12.59 12.07
CA GLN A 229 7.60 13.04 12.99
C GLN A 229 8.23 13.88 14.10
N ASP A 230 7.75 15.11 14.26
CA ASP A 230 8.26 16.06 15.27
C ASP A 230 9.78 16.27 15.21
N GLY A 231 10.35 16.24 14.00
CA GLY A 231 11.78 16.38 13.76
C GLY A 231 12.62 15.10 13.93
N GLU A 232 12.02 14.01 14.40
CA GLU A 232 12.68 12.71 14.58
C GLU A 232 12.32 11.73 13.45
N LEU A 233 13.27 10.84 13.13
CA LEU A 233 12.98 9.69 12.25
C LEU A 233 12.34 8.57 13.08
N LYS A 234 11.21 8.08 12.57
CA LYS A 234 10.46 6.92 13.05
C LYS A 234 10.35 5.88 11.94
N VAL A 235 10.13 4.64 12.32
CA VAL A 235 10.03 3.49 11.42
C VAL A 235 8.56 3.20 11.16
N TYR A 236 8.19 3.00 9.88
CA TYR A 236 6.87 2.49 9.51
C TYR A 236 6.91 1.29 8.56
N GLY A 237 8.05 1.04 7.90
CA GLY A 237 8.21 -0.11 7.01
C GLY A 237 8.06 -1.45 7.73
N ALA A 238 7.31 -2.37 7.15
CA ALA A 238 7.01 -3.67 7.75
C ALA A 238 8.24 -4.57 7.92
N GLY A 239 9.16 -4.59 6.95
CA GLY A 239 10.45 -5.27 7.06
C GLY A 239 11.25 -4.78 8.27
N LEU A 240 11.25 -3.46 8.50
CA LEU A 240 11.87 -2.88 9.70
C LEU A 240 11.10 -3.24 10.97
N LEU A 241 9.78 -3.12 10.97
CA LEU A 241 8.94 -3.40 12.15
C LEU A 241 8.84 -4.88 12.53
N SER A 242 9.37 -5.79 11.70
CA SER A 242 9.35 -7.23 11.94
C SER A 242 10.73 -7.87 12.11
N SER A 243 11.79 -7.10 11.91
CA SER A 243 13.18 -7.53 12.07
C SER A 243 13.87 -6.71 13.14
N VAL A 244 14.21 -7.36 14.27
CA VAL A 244 14.91 -6.72 15.38
C VAL A 244 16.27 -6.14 14.94
N ALA A 245 16.96 -6.87 14.05
CA ALA A 245 18.30 -6.52 13.62
C ALA A 245 18.27 -5.37 12.60
N GLU A 246 17.41 -5.46 11.59
CA GLU A 246 17.26 -4.43 10.56
C GLU A 246 16.74 -3.11 11.16
N LEU A 247 15.79 -3.17 12.09
CA LEU A 247 15.27 -1.97 12.76
C LEU A 247 16.40 -1.18 13.43
N LYS A 248 17.29 -1.86 14.17
CA LYS A 248 18.43 -1.22 14.83
C LYS A 248 19.40 -0.65 13.81
N HIS A 249 19.68 -1.41 12.75
CA HIS A 249 20.55 -0.95 11.67
C HIS A 249 20.03 0.34 11.03
N ALA A 250 18.74 0.40 10.68
CA ALA A 250 18.12 1.57 10.05
C ALA A 250 18.19 2.83 10.93
N ILE A 251 18.15 2.69 12.26
CA ILE A 251 18.25 3.81 13.20
C ILE A 251 19.68 4.32 13.33
N GLU A 252 20.67 3.42 13.22
CA GLU A 252 22.09 3.75 13.31
C GLU A 252 22.61 4.32 11.98
N ALA A 253 22.09 3.84 10.85
CA ALA A 253 22.47 4.23 9.48
C ALA A 253 21.89 5.58 9.02
N LYS A 254 21.86 6.60 9.90
CA LYS A 254 21.23 7.91 9.60
C LYS A 254 21.85 8.63 8.40
N ASP A 255 23.13 8.40 8.13
CA ASP A 255 23.85 9.00 7.01
C ASP A 255 23.36 8.48 5.65
N ASN A 256 22.65 7.34 5.63
CA ASN A 256 22.11 6.70 4.44
C ASN A 256 20.59 6.93 4.27
N VAL A 257 20.03 7.92 4.97
CA VAL A 257 18.60 8.26 4.91
C VAL A 257 18.35 9.40 3.92
N LYS A 258 17.47 9.17 2.94
CA LYS A 258 17.10 10.14 1.88
C LYS A 258 15.62 10.48 1.95
N ARG A 259 15.22 11.63 1.40
CA ARG A 259 13.79 11.95 1.26
C ARG A 259 13.17 11.11 0.15
N PHE A 260 11.97 10.58 0.38
CA PHE A 260 11.23 9.81 -0.61
C PHE A 260 10.90 10.66 -1.84
N ASP A 261 11.33 10.17 -3.00
CA ASP A 261 11.08 10.74 -4.32
C ASP A 261 10.83 9.57 -5.29
N PRO A 262 9.59 9.35 -5.75
CA PRO A 262 9.27 8.19 -6.58
C PRO A 262 10.14 8.04 -7.84
N ASP A 263 10.50 9.14 -8.49
CA ASP A 263 11.24 9.12 -9.75
C ASP A 263 12.68 8.61 -9.56
N LEU A 264 13.27 8.88 -8.39
CA LEU A 264 14.61 8.43 -8.03
C LEU A 264 14.60 7.10 -7.28
N THR A 265 13.58 6.87 -6.45
CA THR A 265 13.48 5.70 -5.58
C THR A 265 13.17 4.45 -6.40
N CYS A 266 12.38 4.54 -7.48
CA CYS A 266 12.05 3.38 -8.32
C CYS A 266 13.25 2.76 -9.07
N GLN A 267 14.40 3.45 -9.08
CA GLN A 267 15.63 3.00 -9.74
C GLN A 267 16.60 2.27 -8.80
N GLN A 268 16.24 2.15 -7.52
CA GLN A 268 17.12 1.59 -6.48
C GLN A 268 17.05 0.07 -6.46
N GLU A 269 18.17 -0.57 -6.13
CA GLU A 269 18.26 -2.02 -6.01
C GLU A 269 17.68 -2.50 -4.67
N CYS A 270 16.75 -3.46 -4.72
CA CYS A 270 16.17 -4.08 -3.54
C CYS A 270 17.06 -5.24 -3.07
N ILE A 271 17.62 -5.14 -1.86
CA ILE A 271 18.48 -6.18 -1.29
C ILE A 271 17.61 -7.11 -0.44
N ILE A 272 17.57 -8.40 -0.78
CA ILE A 272 16.70 -9.37 -0.08
C ILE A 272 17.48 -10.15 1.00
N THR A 273 18.80 -10.31 0.83
CA THR A 273 19.63 -11.22 1.65
C THR A 273 20.50 -10.54 2.71
N ASP A 274 20.49 -9.20 2.75
CA ASP A 274 21.31 -8.40 3.67
C ASP A 274 20.57 -7.09 4.01
N TYR A 275 21.13 -6.30 4.92
CA TYR A 275 20.58 -5.00 5.31
C TYR A 275 20.56 -4.02 4.15
N GLN A 276 19.57 -3.11 4.17
CA GLN A 276 19.46 -2.11 3.11
C GLN A 276 20.59 -1.09 3.17
N LEU A 277 21.12 -0.72 2.00
CA LEU A 277 22.16 0.30 1.88
C LEU A 277 21.63 1.74 2.04
N GLY A 278 20.32 1.93 1.99
CA GLY A 278 19.68 3.22 2.15
C GLY A 278 18.20 3.10 2.55
N TYR A 279 17.69 4.15 3.15
CA TYR A 279 16.30 4.24 3.61
C TYR A 279 15.66 5.55 3.16
N TRP A 280 14.35 5.54 2.93
CA TRP A 280 13.62 6.71 2.43
C TRP A 280 12.58 7.17 3.44
N TYR A 281 12.58 8.49 3.72
CA TYR A 281 11.63 9.09 4.65
C TYR A 281 10.60 9.99 3.95
N THR A 282 9.40 10.04 4.54
CA THR A 282 8.35 11.03 4.23
C THR A 282 7.95 11.79 5.49
N ASP A 283 7.51 13.05 5.35
CA ASP A 283 7.00 13.86 6.46
C ASP A 283 5.58 13.41 6.87
N SER A 284 4.81 12.81 5.95
CA SER A 284 3.50 12.23 6.25
C SER A 284 3.04 11.24 5.19
N PHE A 285 2.13 10.33 5.54
CA PHE A 285 1.51 9.45 4.54
C PHE A 285 0.70 10.20 3.47
N GLU A 286 0.25 11.43 3.76
CA GLU A 286 -0.41 12.28 2.77
C GLU A 286 0.59 12.73 1.69
N GLU A 287 1.79 13.17 2.08
CA GLU A 287 2.88 13.53 1.14
C GLU A 287 3.26 12.33 0.27
N ALA A 288 3.47 11.15 0.88
CA ALA A 288 3.80 9.94 0.13
C ALA A 288 2.70 9.57 -0.88
N LYS A 289 1.43 9.71 -0.49
CA LYS A 289 0.27 9.47 -1.36
C LYS A 289 0.19 10.46 -2.51
N GLU A 290 0.38 11.76 -2.26
CA GLU A 290 0.40 12.78 -3.31
C GLU A 290 1.52 12.51 -4.32
N LYS A 291 2.73 12.23 -3.84
CA LYS A 291 3.87 11.85 -4.68
C LYS A 291 3.59 10.61 -5.54
N MET A 292 2.97 9.58 -4.96
CA MET A 292 2.58 8.38 -5.71
C MET A 292 1.52 8.66 -6.77
N ARG A 293 0.57 9.57 -6.52
CA ARG A 293 -0.42 9.97 -7.53
C ARG A 293 0.24 10.66 -8.71
N THR A 294 1.14 11.61 -8.44
CA THR A 294 1.92 12.27 -9.50
C THR A 294 2.79 11.28 -10.27
N PHE A 295 3.43 10.33 -9.59
CA PHE A 295 4.17 9.26 -10.26
C PHE A 295 3.26 8.39 -11.15
N ALA A 296 2.06 8.04 -10.67
CA ALA A 296 1.12 7.21 -11.40
C ALA A 296 0.57 7.86 -12.68
N GLU A 297 0.63 9.19 -12.82
CA GLU A 297 0.29 9.90 -14.05
C GLU A 297 1.26 9.59 -15.20
N GLN A 298 2.49 9.16 -14.88
CA GLN A 298 3.51 8.79 -15.87
C GLN A 298 3.30 7.37 -16.42
N ILE A 299 2.48 6.54 -15.75
CA ILE A 299 2.21 5.15 -16.14
C ILE A 299 1.34 5.15 -17.40
N LYS A 300 1.89 4.58 -18.48
CA LYS A 300 1.23 4.60 -19.79
C LYS A 300 0.09 3.59 -19.85
N ARG A 301 -1.14 4.08 -19.74
CA ARG A 301 -2.37 3.32 -20.00
C ARG A 301 -3.44 4.19 -20.68
N PRO A 302 -4.23 3.64 -21.61
CA PRO A 302 -5.19 4.42 -22.40
C PRO A 302 -6.50 4.76 -21.65
N PHE A 303 -6.52 4.66 -20.32
CA PHE A 303 -7.72 4.89 -19.50
C PHE A 303 -7.36 5.31 -18.07
N GLY A 304 -8.31 5.97 -17.41
CA GLY A 304 -8.29 6.14 -15.96
C GLY A 304 -8.87 4.92 -15.23
N ILE A 305 -8.54 4.78 -13.95
CA ILE A 305 -9.11 3.76 -13.07
C ILE A 305 -9.73 4.44 -11.84
N ARG A 306 -10.88 3.92 -11.41
CA ARG A 306 -11.47 4.22 -10.11
C ARG A 306 -11.83 2.93 -9.38
N TYR A 307 -11.53 2.85 -8.09
CA TYR A 307 -12.09 1.82 -7.24
C TYR A 307 -13.49 2.21 -6.75
N ASN A 308 -14.47 1.34 -6.94
CA ASN A 308 -15.80 1.47 -6.35
C ASN A 308 -15.88 0.63 -5.06
N PRO A 309 -15.92 1.26 -3.88
CA PRO A 309 -15.91 0.54 -2.62
C PRO A 309 -17.22 -0.19 -2.31
N TYR A 310 -18.34 0.21 -2.92
CA TYR A 310 -19.65 -0.40 -2.66
C TYR A 310 -19.78 -1.77 -3.30
N THR A 311 -19.28 -1.90 -4.52
CA THR A 311 -19.31 -3.15 -5.30
C THR A 311 -17.98 -3.89 -5.28
N GLN A 312 -16.94 -3.29 -4.69
CA GLN A 312 -15.56 -3.80 -4.67
C GLN A 312 -15.07 -4.12 -6.09
N THR A 313 -15.26 -3.16 -6.99
CA THR A 313 -14.92 -3.27 -8.42
C THR A 313 -13.98 -2.16 -8.85
N VAL A 314 -13.23 -2.43 -9.92
CA VAL A 314 -12.42 -1.44 -10.63
C VAL A 314 -13.17 -0.97 -11.87
N GLU A 315 -13.51 0.32 -11.88
CA GLU A 315 -14.16 1.00 -12.99
C GLU A 315 -13.12 1.58 -13.94
N VAL A 316 -13.16 1.14 -15.20
CA VAL A 316 -12.27 1.64 -16.25
C VAL A 316 -12.89 2.86 -16.90
N LEU A 317 -12.32 4.04 -16.64
CA LEU A 317 -12.74 5.34 -17.18
C LEU A 317 -12.12 5.57 -18.56
N SER A 318 -12.78 5.03 -19.59
CA SER A 318 -12.25 4.98 -20.96
C SER A 318 -12.99 5.88 -21.96
N ASN A 319 -14.03 6.61 -21.54
CA ASN A 319 -14.79 7.51 -22.41
C ASN A 319 -15.57 8.56 -21.60
N GLU A 320 -16.04 9.59 -22.29
CA GLU A 320 -16.81 10.70 -21.73
C GLU A 320 -18.01 10.22 -20.90
N LYS A 321 -18.81 9.27 -21.41
CA LYS A 321 -20.00 8.78 -20.70
C LYS A 321 -19.68 8.25 -19.30
N LYS A 322 -18.60 7.48 -19.17
CA LYS A 322 -18.16 6.94 -17.87
C LYS A 322 -17.61 8.02 -16.95
N ILE A 323 -16.86 8.97 -17.50
CA ILE A 323 -16.32 10.11 -16.73
C ILE A 323 -17.48 10.99 -16.22
N THR A 324 -18.47 11.29 -17.07
CA THR A 324 -19.66 12.07 -16.69
C THR A 324 -20.50 11.38 -15.61
N ALA A 325 -20.59 10.05 -15.63
CA ALA A 325 -21.25 9.29 -14.57
C ALA A 325 -20.53 9.47 -13.23
N LEU A 326 -19.19 9.36 -13.22
CA LEU A 326 -18.37 9.62 -12.02
C LEU A 326 -18.54 11.06 -11.51
N VAL A 327 -18.46 12.05 -12.40
CA VAL A 327 -18.65 13.46 -12.03
C VAL A 327 -20.04 13.70 -11.42
N SER A 328 -21.07 13.01 -11.92
CA SER A 328 -22.42 13.10 -11.38
C SER A 328 -22.51 12.55 -9.95
N GLU A 329 -21.81 11.46 -9.65
CA GLU A 329 -21.71 10.92 -8.28
C GLU A 329 -20.95 11.88 -7.35
N LEU A 330 -19.78 12.37 -7.77
CA LEU A 330 -18.98 13.33 -7.00
C LEU A 330 -19.74 14.62 -6.70
N ARG A 331 -20.58 15.09 -7.64
CA ARG A 331 -21.48 16.22 -7.41
C ARG A 331 -22.46 15.96 -6.27
N GLY A 332 -22.95 14.72 -6.14
CA GLY A 332 -23.78 14.30 -5.01
C GLY A 332 -23.06 14.48 -3.67
N ASP A 333 -21.81 14.02 -3.58
CA ASP A 333 -20.98 14.17 -2.39
C ASP A 333 -20.68 15.65 -2.08
N LEU A 334 -20.38 16.46 -3.10
CA LEU A 334 -20.20 17.90 -2.94
C LEU A 334 -21.47 18.59 -2.44
N CYS A 335 -22.66 18.14 -2.85
CA CYS A 335 -23.93 18.64 -2.31
C CYS A 335 -24.09 18.31 -0.81
N ILE A 336 -23.62 17.14 -0.38
CA ILE A 336 -23.61 16.76 1.05
C ILE A 336 -22.66 17.67 1.83
N VAL A 337 -21.44 17.88 1.34
CA VAL A 337 -20.44 18.79 1.95
C VAL A 337 -21.01 20.19 2.07
N ASN A 338 -21.58 20.74 1.00
CA ASN A 338 -22.21 22.06 1.02
C ASN A 338 -23.37 22.15 2.02
N SER A 339 -24.20 21.12 2.10
CA SER A 339 -25.31 21.07 3.06
C SER A 339 -24.82 21.02 4.51
N ALA A 340 -23.72 20.30 4.78
CA ALA A 340 -23.09 20.26 6.09
C ALA A 340 -22.45 21.61 6.46
N LEU A 341 -21.71 22.23 5.54
CA LEU A 341 -21.12 23.55 5.71
C LEU A 341 -22.17 24.60 6.08
N LYS A 342 -23.31 24.64 5.37
CA LYS A 342 -24.41 25.56 5.67
C LYS A 342 -25.00 25.35 7.08
N LYS A 343 -25.14 24.09 7.51
CA LYS A 343 -25.69 23.76 8.84
C LYS A 343 -24.72 24.12 9.97
N ILE A 344 -23.42 23.94 9.75
CA ILE A 344 -22.39 24.21 10.75
C ILE A 344 -22.09 25.71 10.81
N SER A 345 -21.96 26.40 9.68
CA SER A 345 -21.71 27.85 9.66
C SER A 345 -22.81 28.66 10.33
N ALA A 346 -24.05 28.17 10.32
CA ALA A 346 -25.16 28.76 11.05
C ALA A 346 -25.05 28.63 12.59
N ARG A 347 -24.18 27.74 13.10
CA ARG A 347 -24.02 27.43 14.52
C ARG A 347 -22.63 27.75 15.07
N ASP A 348 -21.63 27.81 14.19
CA ASP A 348 -20.23 28.03 14.54
C ASP A 348 -19.63 29.09 13.60
N SER A 349 -19.42 30.29 14.14
CA SER A 349 -18.83 31.42 13.43
C SER A 349 -17.31 31.30 13.23
N THR A 350 -16.67 30.30 13.84
CA THR A 350 -15.21 30.07 13.73
C THR A 350 -14.83 29.14 12.58
N LEU A 351 -15.82 28.57 11.88
CA LEU A 351 -15.60 27.68 10.74
C LEU A 351 -14.90 28.40 9.58
N ASP A 352 -13.71 27.93 9.21
CA ASP A 352 -12.96 28.43 8.06
C ASP A 352 -13.46 27.81 6.74
N VAL A 353 -14.56 28.38 6.23
CA VAL A 353 -15.19 27.96 4.97
C VAL A 353 -14.24 28.15 3.77
N ASN A 354 -13.39 29.17 3.80
CA ASN A 354 -12.47 29.49 2.71
C ASN A 354 -11.41 28.39 2.55
N ARG A 355 -10.82 27.93 3.66
CA ARG A 355 -9.87 26.81 3.64
C ARG A 355 -10.50 25.53 3.09
N ILE A 356 -11.72 25.18 3.53
CA ILE A 356 -12.42 23.99 3.05
C ILE A 356 -12.73 24.10 1.55
N THR A 357 -13.11 25.28 1.08
CA THR A 357 -13.42 25.52 -0.34
C THR A 357 -12.16 25.41 -1.21
N LYS A 358 -11.01 25.91 -0.73
CA LYS A 358 -9.72 25.75 -1.42
C LYS A 358 -9.31 24.28 -1.57
N LEU A 359 -9.56 23.44 -0.56
CA LEU A 359 -9.29 21.99 -0.65
C LEU A 359 -10.09 21.32 -1.78
N LEU A 360 -11.30 21.79 -2.07
CA LEU A 360 -12.13 21.26 -3.15
C LEU A 360 -11.64 21.69 -4.55
N GLN A 361 -10.99 22.85 -4.66
CA GLN A 361 -10.54 23.41 -5.94
C GLN A 361 -9.15 22.90 -6.35
N GLY A 362 -8.27 22.58 -5.40
CA GLY A 362 -6.87 22.23 -5.67
C GLY A 362 -6.61 20.94 -6.45
N GLY A 363 -7.62 20.07 -6.63
CA GLY A 363 -7.47 18.78 -7.31
C GLY A 363 -7.83 18.78 -8.81
N LEU A 364 -8.23 19.92 -9.39
CA LEU A 364 -8.67 20.02 -10.78
C LEU A 364 -7.63 20.81 -11.58
N VAL A 365 -6.69 20.10 -12.22
CA VAL A 365 -5.83 20.68 -13.27
C VAL A 365 -6.28 20.10 -14.60
N THR A 366 -6.77 20.98 -15.49
CA THR A 366 -7.02 20.63 -16.89
C THR A 366 -5.92 21.25 -17.72
N ASP A 367 -5.06 20.44 -18.34
CA ASP A 367 -4.18 20.90 -19.40
C ASP A 367 -5.04 21.23 -20.63
N ASN A 368 -5.58 22.44 -20.66
CA ASN A 368 -6.19 23.07 -21.82
C ASN A 368 -5.58 24.46 -22.02
N ASN A 369 -4.25 24.55 -21.97
CA ASN A 369 -3.52 25.69 -22.52
C ASN A 369 -2.80 25.26 -23.80
N GLU A 370 -3.58 24.90 -24.82
CA GLU A 370 -3.10 24.99 -26.20
C GLU A 370 -3.33 26.42 -26.70
N GLU A 371 -2.22 27.12 -26.85
CA GLU A 371 -1.94 28.26 -27.72
C GLU A 371 -3.13 28.83 -28.53
N HIS A 372 -3.67 29.97 -28.10
CA HIS A 372 -4.29 30.94 -29.00
C HIS A 372 -3.50 32.23 -28.96
N GLY A 373 -2.92 32.55 -30.12
CA GLY A 373 -1.91 33.59 -30.30
C GLY A 373 -2.41 35.01 -30.07
N ASN A 374 -1.47 35.85 -29.66
CA ASN A 374 -1.54 37.29 -29.87
C ASN A 374 -0.40 37.70 -30.83
N LEU A 375 -0.72 37.66 -32.13
CA LEU A 375 -0.18 38.62 -33.08
C LEU A 375 -0.93 39.93 -32.85
N GLU A 376 -0.40 40.80 -31.99
CA GLU A 376 -0.78 42.22 -32.02
C GLU A 376 0.34 43.02 -32.68
N LEU A 377 0.04 43.43 -33.91
CA LEU A 377 0.63 44.54 -34.62
C LEU A 377 0.41 45.82 -33.81
N THR A 378 1.47 46.55 -33.50
CA THR A 378 1.38 47.99 -33.21
C THR A 378 2.29 48.74 -34.17
N ASN A 379 1.73 49.15 -35.30
CA ASN A 379 2.14 50.37 -35.99
C ASN A 379 1.29 51.50 -35.41
N ASP A 380 1.89 52.33 -34.57
CA ASP A 380 1.68 53.78 -34.55
C ASP A 380 2.44 54.35 -33.35
N GLU A 381 3.59 54.96 -33.60
CA GLU A 381 3.94 56.27 -33.04
C GLU A 381 5.09 56.88 -33.85
N LEU A 382 4.73 57.38 -35.03
CA LEU A 382 5.45 58.43 -35.70
C LEU A 382 5.31 59.72 -34.89
N GLY A 383 6.42 60.18 -34.30
CA GLY A 383 6.70 61.59 -34.13
C GLY A 383 6.79 62.11 -32.70
N LYS A 384 8.02 62.37 -32.25
CA LYS A 384 8.48 63.71 -31.83
C LYS A 384 10.01 63.75 -31.64
N ASN A 385 10.64 64.20 -32.72
CA ASN A 385 11.79 65.11 -32.83
C ASN A 385 12.36 65.81 -31.58
N LYS A 386 13.69 66.03 -31.69
CA LYS A 386 14.58 67.09 -31.13
C LYS A 386 15.09 66.85 -29.70
N GLU A 387 16.39 66.97 -29.41
CA GLU A 387 17.48 67.81 -29.95
C GLU A 387 18.82 67.06 -30.05
#